data_AF-A0A8J1Y2M0-F1
#
_entry.id   AF-A0A8J1Y2M0-F1
#
_cell.length_a   1.000
_cell.length_b   1.000
_cell.length_c   1.000
_cell.angle_alpha   90.00
_cell.angle_beta   90.00
_cell.angle_gamma   90.00
#
_symmetry.space_group_name_H-M   'P 1'
#
loop_
_entity.id
_entity.type
_entity.pdbx_description
1 polymer ?
#
loop_
_entity_poly.entity_id
_entity_poly.type
_entity_poly.pdbx_seq_one_letter_code
_entity_poly.pdbx_strand_id
1 'polypeptide(L)'
;ATAEALIQHGTRDDVGLLYVDLGTKYKECMRDMKGRAPGLTCKVGLSSLRPLEKGGLNIPFNPRGVGCGASMRAMCIGLRYPKEEDIGQLIAVAMESGRMSHNHPTGYLGEQYLSVRGQWSLCFNDRHDALLYCAGSDWVKLCEHGALHGGDSDSTGVMACCWFGALYGFQGVPVCNYKDLEYKQRLMDCADGLYALSQI
;
A
#
# COMPACT_ATOMS: atom_id res chain seq x y z
N ALA A 1 5.68 7.54 -0.27
CA ALA A 1 6.80 6.58 -0.39
C ALA A 1 6.63 5.61 -1.56
N THR A 2 5.74 4.62 -1.49
CA THR A 2 5.55 3.65 -2.60
C THR A 2 5.17 4.35 -3.91
N ALA A 3 4.12 5.19 -3.89
CA ALA A 3 3.68 5.97 -5.04
C ALA A 3 4.80 6.87 -5.60
N GLU A 4 5.46 7.65 -4.74
CA GLU A 4 6.58 8.52 -5.13
C GLU A 4 7.73 7.73 -5.77
N ALA A 5 8.04 6.53 -5.29
CA ALA A 5 9.05 5.66 -5.90
C ALA A 5 8.63 5.15 -7.27
N LEU A 6 7.36 4.74 -7.45
CA LEU A 6 6.82 4.32 -8.74
C LEU A 6 6.85 5.46 -9.76
N ILE A 7 6.52 6.69 -9.33
CA ILE A 7 6.54 7.89 -10.18
C ILE A 7 7.98 8.27 -10.53
N GLN A 8 8.87 8.29 -9.54
CA GLN A 8 10.30 8.53 -9.76
C GLN A 8 10.89 7.50 -10.72
N HIS A 9 10.45 6.24 -10.62
CA HIS A 9 10.82 5.18 -11.55
C HIS A 9 10.37 5.46 -12.98
N GLY A 10 9.11 5.89 -13.15
CA GLY A 10 8.56 6.26 -14.44
C GLY A 10 8.41 5.07 -15.37
N THR A 11 9.03 5.15 -16.55
CA THR A 11 9.02 4.15 -17.62
C THR A 11 10.39 3.52 -17.86
N ARG A 12 11.28 3.56 -16.86
CA ARG A 12 12.60 2.93 -16.97
C ARG A 12 12.44 1.41 -17.04
N ASP A 13 13.20 0.74 -17.91
CA ASP A 13 13.09 -0.71 -18.10
C ASP A 13 13.72 -1.54 -16.96
N ASP A 14 14.60 -0.92 -16.16
CA ASP A 14 15.33 -1.63 -15.10
C ASP A 14 14.55 -1.68 -13.79
N VAL A 15 13.81 -2.77 -13.59
CA VAL A 15 13.09 -3.05 -12.34
C VAL A 15 14.00 -3.09 -11.10
N GLY A 16 15.29 -3.37 -11.25
CA GLY A 16 16.27 -3.29 -10.16
C GLY A 16 16.38 -1.87 -9.62
N LEU A 17 16.34 -0.87 -10.49
CA LEU A 17 16.31 0.55 -10.07
C LEU A 17 15.01 0.91 -9.36
N LEU A 18 13.86 0.33 -9.76
CA LEU A 18 12.60 0.53 -9.03
C LEU A 18 12.72 0.05 -7.58
N TYR A 19 13.37 -1.09 -7.35
CA TYR A 19 13.56 -1.61 -5.99
C TYR A 19 14.49 -0.72 -5.17
N VAL A 20 15.54 -0.14 -5.78
CA VAL A 20 16.41 0.85 -5.13
C VAL A 20 15.62 2.12 -4.78
N ASP A 21 14.78 2.62 -5.69
CA ASP A 21 13.93 3.78 -5.47
C ASP A 21 12.93 3.52 -4.32
N LEU A 22 12.28 2.35 -4.30
CA LEU A 22 11.39 1.91 -3.21
C LEU A 22 12.10 1.87 -1.86
N GLY A 23 13.23 1.17 -1.79
CA GLY A 23 14.00 1.06 -0.55
C GLY A 23 14.49 2.42 -0.04
N THR A 24 14.87 3.31 -0.95
CA THR A 24 15.28 4.69 -0.63
C THR A 24 14.11 5.47 -0.03
N LYS A 25 12.95 5.49 -0.71
CA LYS A 25 11.75 6.19 -0.21
C LYS A 25 11.21 5.61 1.09
N TYR A 26 11.30 4.30 1.29
CA TYR A 26 10.91 3.66 2.55
C TYR A 26 11.83 4.05 3.71
N LYS A 27 13.14 4.17 3.47
CA LYS A 27 14.08 4.62 4.49
C LYS A 27 13.91 6.11 4.80
N GLU A 28 13.67 6.93 3.79
CA GLU A 28 13.42 8.37 3.95
C GLU A 28 12.13 8.65 4.75
N CYS A 29 11.04 7.93 4.46
CA CYS A 29 9.75 8.18 5.12
C CYS A 29 9.79 7.87 6.63
N MET A 30 10.74 7.05 7.10
CA MET A 30 10.92 6.78 8.53
C MET A 30 11.27 8.02 9.35
N ARG A 31 11.73 9.11 8.71
CA ARG A 31 11.98 10.41 9.37
C ARG A 31 10.67 11.12 9.76
N ASP A 32 9.56 10.78 9.12
CA ASP A 32 8.23 11.38 9.31
C ASP A 32 7.31 10.49 10.17
N MET A 33 7.89 9.73 11.11
CA MET A 33 7.14 8.75 11.90
C MET A 33 6.81 9.23 13.32
N LYS A 34 7.23 10.44 13.69
CA LYS A 34 7.00 11.01 15.01
C LYS A 34 5.50 11.21 15.24
N GLY A 35 4.95 10.53 16.24
CA GLY A 35 3.52 10.61 16.58
C GLY A 35 2.59 9.74 15.72
N ARG A 36 3.13 8.91 14.82
CA ARG A 36 2.32 8.11 13.86
C ARG A 36 2.26 6.61 14.16
N ALA A 37 2.66 6.21 15.38
CA ALA A 37 2.64 4.82 15.86
C ALA A 37 3.08 3.72 14.85
N PRO A 38 4.28 3.80 14.23
CA PRO A 38 4.64 2.81 13.20
C PRO A 38 4.86 1.42 13.82
N GLY A 39 4.50 0.37 13.09
CA GLY A 39 4.71 -1.01 13.51
C GLY A 39 6.19 -1.37 13.71
N LEU A 40 6.48 -2.23 14.69
CA LEU A 40 7.87 -2.61 15.03
C LEU A 40 8.56 -3.34 13.88
N THR A 41 7.85 -4.25 13.19
CA THR A 41 8.36 -4.97 12.02
C THR A 41 8.77 -4.01 10.90
N CYS A 42 7.95 -3.01 10.59
CA CYS A 42 8.28 -1.93 9.65
C CYS A 42 9.56 -1.20 10.06
N LYS A 43 9.66 -0.74 11.31
CA LYS A 43 10.83 0.03 11.77
C LYS A 43 12.11 -0.79 11.65
N VAL A 44 12.12 -2.01 12.17
CA VAL A 44 13.30 -2.88 12.17
C VAL A 44 13.71 -3.23 10.75
N GLY A 45 12.76 -3.64 9.90
CA GLY A 45 13.01 -3.97 8.51
C GLY A 45 13.59 -2.78 7.73
N LEU A 46 12.90 -1.63 7.76
CA LEU A 46 13.29 -0.46 6.97
C LEU A 46 14.56 0.22 7.49
N SER A 47 14.85 0.16 8.79
CA SER A 47 16.12 0.67 9.35
C SER A 47 17.33 -0.13 8.88
N SER A 48 17.13 -1.42 8.56
CA SER A 48 18.18 -2.33 8.09
C SER A 48 18.50 -2.17 6.60
N LEU A 49 17.66 -1.48 5.83
CA LEU A 49 17.85 -1.33 4.39
C LEU A 49 19.08 -0.50 4.04
N ARG A 50 19.78 -0.94 2.99
CA ARG A 50 20.93 -0.28 2.37
C ARG A 50 20.72 -0.23 0.85
N PRO A 51 19.88 0.70 0.34
CA PRO A 51 19.43 0.66 -1.05
C PRO A 51 20.54 0.73 -2.11
N LEU A 52 21.69 1.33 -1.78
CA LEU A 52 22.82 1.48 -2.69
C LEU A 52 23.81 0.29 -2.65
N GLU A 53 23.59 -0.67 -1.74
CA GLU A 53 24.44 -1.86 -1.61
C GLU A 53 23.79 -3.06 -2.31
N LYS A 54 24.58 -3.88 -2.99
CA LYS A 54 24.09 -5.12 -3.63
C LYS A 54 23.50 -6.04 -2.57
N GLY A 55 22.23 -6.40 -2.71
CA GLY A 55 21.51 -7.21 -1.73
C GLY A 55 21.09 -6.46 -0.46
N GLY A 56 21.34 -5.15 -0.38
CA GLY A 56 20.99 -4.33 0.78
C GLY A 56 19.49 -4.05 0.95
N LEU A 57 18.66 -4.53 0.01
CA LEU A 57 17.20 -4.53 0.12
C LEU A 57 16.65 -5.82 0.74
N ASN A 58 17.48 -6.86 0.85
CA ASN A 58 17.08 -8.16 1.39
C ASN A 58 17.23 -8.13 2.91
N ILE A 59 16.11 -8.33 3.60
CA ILE A 59 16.11 -8.55 5.05
C ILE A 59 15.98 -10.06 5.34
N PRO A 60 16.52 -10.56 6.47
CA PRO A 60 16.35 -11.96 6.84
C PRO A 60 14.88 -12.31 7.09
N PHE A 61 14.55 -13.59 6.94
CA PHE A 61 13.22 -14.11 7.29
C PHE A 61 12.91 -13.80 8.76
N ASN A 62 11.67 -13.35 9.02
CA ASN A 62 11.20 -13.07 10.37
C ASN A 62 9.90 -13.84 10.64
N PRO A 63 9.87 -14.82 11.55
CA PRO A 63 8.66 -15.58 11.87
C PRO A 63 7.55 -14.71 12.48
N ARG A 64 7.89 -13.53 13.02
CA ARG A 64 6.94 -12.54 13.53
C ARG A 64 6.59 -11.46 12.51
N GLY A 65 7.05 -11.60 11.26
CA GLY A 65 6.85 -10.65 10.16
C GLY A 65 5.46 -10.72 9.51
N VAL A 66 4.42 -11.10 10.25
CA VAL A 66 3.06 -11.37 9.77
C VAL A 66 2.14 -10.15 9.79
N GLY A 67 2.67 -8.95 10.02
CA GLY A 67 1.86 -7.72 10.10
C GLY A 67 1.42 -7.17 8.74
N CYS A 68 0.40 -6.31 8.78
CA CYS A 68 -0.22 -5.65 7.62
C CYS A 68 0.59 -4.51 6.98
N GLY A 69 1.78 -4.21 7.53
CA GLY A 69 2.53 -3.02 7.16
C GLY A 69 3.03 -3.00 5.70
N ALA A 70 3.11 -4.16 5.06
CA ALA A 70 3.38 -4.30 3.63
C ALA A 70 2.10 -4.02 2.80
N SER A 71 0.99 -4.61 3.20
CA SER A 71 -0.34 -4.53 2.59
C SER A 71 -0.87 -3.10 2.51
N MET A 72 -0.79 -2.37 3.62
CA MET A 72 -1.34 -1.01 3.77
C MET A 72 -0.69 0.04 2.85
N ARG A 73 0.41 -0.31 2.18
CA ARG A 73 1.16 0.61 1.30
C ARG A 73 1.31 0.10 -0.14
N ALA A 74 0.65 -1.00 -0.48
CA ALA A 74 0.79 -1.68 -1.77
C ALA A 74 -0.26 -1.24 -2.81
N MET A 75 -1.40 -0.66 -2.41
CA MET A 75 -2.54 -0.38 -3.31
C MET A 75 -2.15 0.44 -4.55
N CYS A 76 -1.25 1.43 -4.40
CA CYS A 76 -0.78 2.25 -5.51
C CYS A 76 0.04 1.49 -6.58
N ILE A 77 0.52 0.28 -6.28
CA ILE A 77 1.15 -0.62 -7.26
C ILE A 77 0.08 -1.12 -8.25
N GLY A 78 -1.13 -1.39 -7.78
CA GLY A 78 -2.26 -1.76 -8.63
C GLY A 78 -2.70 -0.62 -9.55
N LEU A 79 -2.65 0.62 -9.06
CA LEU A 79 -2.90 1.81 -9.88
C LEU A 79 -1.83 1.99 -10.97
N ARG A 80 -0.58 1.58 -10.72
CA ARG A 80 0.51 1.63 -11.71
C ARG A 80 0.40 0.56 -12.78
N TYR A 81 -0.10 -0.62 -12.43
CA TYR A 81 -0.16 -1.81 -13.30
C TYR A 81 -1.61 -2.35 -13.40
N PRO A 82 -2.57 -1.57 -13.92
CA PRO A 82 -3.98 -1.97 -13.90
C PRO A 82 -4.35 -2.98 -15.00
N LYS A 83 -3.53 -3.08 -16.05
CA LYS A 83 -3.82 -3.93 -17.23
C LYS A 83 -3.58 -5.39 -16.90
N GLU A 84 -4.36 -6.31 -17.48
CA GLU A 84 -4.19 -7.75 -17.25
C GLU A 84 -2.82 -8.27 -17.70
N GLU A 85 -2.27 -7.69 -18.76
CA GLU A 85 -0.94 -7.99 -19.29
C GLU A 85 0.19 -7.67 -18.30
N ASP A 86 -0.01 -6.71 -17.40
CA ASP A 86 1.00 -6.29 -16.41
C ASP A 86 0.96 -7.12 -15.11
N ILE A 87 0.13 -8.16 -15.04
CA ILE A 87 -0.04 -8.99 -13.83
C ILE A 87 1.30 -9.50 -13.28
N GLY A 88 2.22 -9.91 -14.15
CA GLY A 88 3.53 -10.40 -13.73
C GLY A 88 4.34 -9.33 -13.01
N GLN A 89 4.33 -8.10 -13.54
CA GLN A 89 5.03 -6.96 -12.98
C GLN A 89 4.37 -6.51 -11.66
N LEU A 90 3.03 -6.48 -11.63
CA LEU A 90 2.25 -6.19 -10.43
C LEU A 90 2.60 -7.14 -9.28
N ILE A 91 2.61 -8.45 -9.55
CA ILE A 91 2.95 -9.47 -8.54
C ILE A 91 4.40 -9.30 -8.07
N ALA A 92 5.34 -9.16 -8.99
CA ALA A 92 6.75 -9.02 -8.66
C ALA A 92 7.02 -7.79 -7.78
N VAL A 93 6.50 -6.62 -8.17
CA VAL A 93 6.70 -5.36 -7.43
C VAL A 93 6.00 -5.39 -6.09
N ALA A 94 4.77 -5.91 -6.01
CA ALA A 94 4.07 -6.07 -4.73
C ALA A 94 4.87 -6.96 -3.77
N MET A 95 5.30 -8.15 -4.23
CA MET A 95 6.05 -9.09 -3.40
C MET A 95 7.38 -8.50 -2.91
N GLU A 96 8.19 -7.94 -3.81
CA GLU A 96 9.50 -7.38 -3.45
C GLU A 96 9.36 -6.17 -2.54
N SER A 97 8.40 -5.28 -2.80
CA SER A 97 8.16 -4.11 -1.94
C SER A 97 7.74 -4.46 -0.51
N GLY A 98 7.02 -5.57 -0.32
CA GLY A 98 6.64 -6.08 0.99
C GLY A 98 7.81 -6.75 1.71
N ARG A 99 8.58 -7.57 0.98
CA ARG A 99 9.77 -8.27 1.48
C ARG A 99 10.82 -7.34 2.07
N MET A 100 10.92 -6.09 1.60
CA MET A 100 11.79 -5.06 2.18
C MET A 100 11.51 -4.75 3.67
N SER A 101 10.38 -5.19 4.23
CA SER A 101 10.06 -5.01 5.66
C SER A 101 9.43 -6.22 6.34
N HIS A 102 8.68 -7.03 5.58
CA HIS A 102 7.91 -8.18 6.05
C HIS A 102 8.34 -9.41 5.27
N ASN A 103 9.55 -9.91 5.53
CA ASN A 103 10.01 -11.16 4.92
C ASN A 103 9.40 -12.37 5.65
N HIS A 104 8.10 -12.54 5.46
CA HIS A 104 7.30 -13.69 5.88
C HIS A 104 6.19 -13.92 4.85
N PRO A 105 5.94 -15.16 4.37
CA PRO A 105 4.94 -15.44 3.34
C PRO A 105 3.56 -14.82 3.62
N THR A 106 3.05 -14.92 4.85
CA THR A 106 1.80 -14.24 5.24
C THR A 106 1.85 -12.72 5.05
N GLY A 107 2.96 -12.08 5.43
CA GLY A 107 3.09 -10.63 5.35
C GLY A 107 3.25 -10.10 3.92
N TYR A 108 3.94 -10.82 3.03
CA TYR A 108 4.13 -10.35 1.65
C TYR A 108 3.20 -11.00 0.59
N LEU A 109 2.67 -12.21 0.81
CA LEU A 109 1.73 -12.88 -0.11
C LEU A 109 0.27 -12.72 0.34
N GLY A 110 0.00 -13.00 1.61
CA GLY A 110 -1.37 -13.19 2.12
C GLY A 110 -2.26 -11.96 1.95
N GLU A 111 -1.68 -10.78 2.11
CA GLU A 111 -2.47 -9.55 2.15
C GLU A 111 -2.12 -8.56 1.03
N GLN A 112 -0.88 -8.52 0.53
CA GLN A 112 -0.51 -7.57 -0.51
C GLN A 112 -1.15 -7.88 -1.86
N TYR A 113 -1.14 -9.14 -2.30
CA TYR A 113 -1.73 -9.50 -3.59
C TYR A 113 -3.24 -9.27 -3.59
N LEU A 114 -3.90 -9.66 -2.49
CA LEU A 114 -5.34 -9.41 -2.27
C LEU A 114 -5.64 -7.90 -2.22
N SER A 115 -4.80 -7.13 -1.53
CA SER A 115 -4.91 -5.66 -1.44
C SER A 115 -4.76 -4.96 -2.78
N VAL A 116 -3.93 -5.50 -3.67
CA VAL A 116 -3.67 -4.92 -4.99
C VAL A 116 -4.69 -5.37 -6.04
N ARG A 117 -5.30 -6.56 -5.90
CA ARG A 117 -6.29 -7.10 -6.86
C ARG A 117 -7.76 -6.97 -6.45
N GLY A 118 -8.06 -6.47 -5.26
CA GLY A 118 -9.44 -6.21 -4.83
C GLY A 118 -10.24 -7.46 -4.52
N GLN A 119 -9.59 -8.63 -4.48
CA GLN A 119 -10.17 -9.86 -3.96
C GLN A 119 -9.65 -10.02 -2.54
N TRP A 120 -10.40 -9.57 -1.54
CA TRP A 120 -10.00 -9.66 -0.14
C TRP A 120 -10.25 -11.06 0.48
N SER A 121 -10.61 -12.05 -0.35
CA SER A 121 -11.36 -13.27 0.01
C SER A 121 -10.78 -14.18 1.09
N LEU A 122 -9.51 -14.03 1.48
CA LEU A 122 -8.79 -15.18 2.04
C LEU A 122 -7.84 -14.94 3.21
N CYS A 123 -7.62 -13.72 3.70
CA CYS A 123 -6.62 -13.53 4.77
C CYS A 123 -7.02 -12.43 5.76
N PHE A 124 -8.06 -12.67 6.55
CA PHE A 124 -8.25 -12.25 7.96
C PHE A 124 -9.71 -12.58 8.33
N ASN A 125 -9.92 -13.62 9.15
CA ASN A 125 -11.20 -13.98 9.82
C ASN A 125 -12.43 -13.23 9.28
N ASP A 126 -13.03 -13.73 8.19
CA ASP A 126 -14.41 -13.46 7.73
C ASP A 126 -14.94 -12.00 7.69
N ARG A 127 -14.12 -10.96 7.90
CA ARG A 127 -14.61 -9.58 8.14
C ARG A 127 -14.33 -8.59 7.02
N HIS A 128 -13.30 -8.80 6.19
CA HIS A 128 -12.88 -7.78 5.22
C HIS A 128 -13.54 -7.92 3.83
N ASP A 129 -13.95 -9.13 3.44
CA ASP A 129 -14.72 -9.35 2.19
C ASP A 129 -16.13 -8.80 2.25
N ALA A 130 -16.74 -8.85 3.42
CA ALA A 130 -18.07 -8.30 3.66
C ALA A 130 -18.07 -6.76 3.60
N LEU A 131 -16.91 -6.11 3.57
CA LEU A 131 -16.81 -4.71 3.93
C LEU A 131 -17.06 -3.76 2.75
N LEU A 132 -16.37 -3.98 1.62
CA LEU A 132 -16.66 -3.26 0.37
C LEU A 132 -17.87 -3.85 -0.36
N TYR A 133 -18.06 -5.18 -0.31
CA TYR A 133 -19.19 -5.83 -0.97
C TYR A 133 -20.53 -5.45 -0.30
N CYS A 134 -20.59 -5.33 1.04
CA CYS A 134 -21.85 -4.94 1.71
C CYS A 134 -22.07 -3.43 1.81
N ALA A 135 -21.01 -2.59 1.76
CA ALA A 135 -21.17 -1.14 1.76
C ALA A 135 -21.62 -0.59 0.39
N GLY A 136 -21.16 -1.17 -0.72
CA GLY A 136 -21.40 -0.60 -2.05
C GLY A 136 -20.86 0.82 -2.13
N SER A 137 -21.65 1.76 -2.67
CA SER A 137 -21.31 3.18 -2.75
C SER A 137 -21.65 3.98 -1.46
N ASP A 138 -21.97 3.30 -0.35
CA ASP A 138 -22.32 3.94 0.93
C ASP A 138 -21.06 4.20 1.78
N TRP A 139 -20.61 5.46 1.75
CA TRP A 139 -19.46 5.93 2.50
C TRP A 139 -19.59 5.71 4.02
N VAL A 140 -20.78 5.89 4.59
CA VAL A 140 -20.99 5.78 6.04
C VAL A 140 -20.82 4.33 6.48
N LYS A 141 -21.42 3.38 5.75
CA LYS A 141 -21.24 1.94 6.02
C LYS A 141 -19.78 1.51 5.88
N LEU A 142 -19.08 2.03 4.87
CA LEU A 142 -17.64 1.76 4.72
C LEU A 142 -16.87 2.23 5.96
N CYS A 143 -17.13 3.44 6.47
CA CYS A 143 -16.51 3.92 7.69
C CYS A 143 -16.86 3.06 8.91
N GLU A 144 -18.15 2.77 9.12
CA GLU A 144 -18.64 1.98 10.27
C GLU A 144 -17.97 0.61 10.37
N HIS A 145 -17.87 -0.09 9.25
CA HIS A 145 -17.30 -1.43 9.24
C HIS A 145 -15.78 -1.43 9.08
N GLY A 146 -15.22 -0.44 8.38
CA GLY A 146 -13.87 -0.51 7.81
C GLY A 146 -12.86 0.35 8.54
N ALA A 147 -13.31 1.42 9.19
CA ALA A 147 -12.44 2.34 9.93
C ALA A 147 -12.87 2.51 11.40
N LEU A 148 -14.11 2.17 11.77
CA LEU A 148 -14.65 2.40 13.12
C LEU A 148 -14.82 1.09 13.90
N HIS A 149 -13.71 0.42 14.18
CA HIS A 149 -13.71 -0.82 14.95
C HIS A 149 -12.55 -0.92 15.94
N GLY A 150 -12.68 -1.77 16.96
CA GLY A 150 -11.67 -1.93 18.02
C GLY A 150 -10.39 -2.70 17.64
N GLY A 151 -10.27 -3.18 16.40
CA GLY A 151 -9.04 -3.76 15.86
C GLY A 151 -8.09 -2.71 15.27
N ASP A 152 -7.22 -3.17 14.36
CA ASP A 152 -6.28 -2.36 13.55
C ASP A 152 -7.03 -1.52 12.49
N SER A 153 -7.71 -0.48 12.96
CA SER A 153 -8.71 0.30 12.21
C SER A 153 -8.10 1.27 11.21
N ASP A 154 -6.88 1.74 11.46
CA ASP A 154 -6.16 2.60 10.54
C ASP A 154 -5.70 1.82 9.30
N SER A 155 -5.18 0.60 9.49
CA SER A 155 -4.76 -0.25 8.37
C SER A 155 -5.93 -0.72 7.52
N THR A 156 -7.01 -1.17 8.15
CA THR A 156 -8.22 -1.62 7.43
C THR A 156 -8.93 -0.44 6.76
N GLY A 157 -8.98 0.72 7.43
CA GLY A 157 -9.58 1.94 6.92
C GLY A 157 -8.85 2.48 5.69
N VAL A 158 -7.51 2.53 5.70
CA VAL A 158 -6.76 3.01 4.53
C VAL A 158 -6.95 2.11 3.32
N MET A 159 -6.95 0.79 3.53
CA MET A 159 -7.16 -0.18 2.45
C MET A 159 -8.59 -0.08 1.89
N ALA A 160 -9.61 -0.02 2.75
CA ALA A 160 -11.00 0.13 2.34
C ALA A 160 -11.26 1.45 1.59
N CYS A 161 -10.76 2.57 2.12
CA CYS A 161 -10.92 3.89 1.50
C CYS A 161 -10.21 4.02 0.16
N CYS A 162 -9.02 3.42 -0.01
CA CYS A 162 -8.34 3.39 -1.31
C CYS A 162 -9.20 2.71 -2.39
N TRP A 163 -9.79 1.57 -2.07
CA TRP A 163 -10.68 0.85 -2.98
C TRP A 163 -11.99 1.58 -3.25
N PHE A 164 -12.61 2.13 -2.20
CA PHE A 164 -13.81 2.95 -2.36
C PHE A 164 -13.54 4.14 -3.30
N GLY A 165 -12.43 4.84 -3.10
CA GLY A 165 -12.05 5.96 -3.96
C GLY A 165 -11.78 5.55 -5.40
N ALA A 166 -11.18 4.37 -5.63
CA ALA A 166 -10.95 3.84 -6.97
C ALA A 166 -12.26 3.48 -7.70
N LEU A 167 -13.26 2.97 -6.97
CA LEU A 167 -14.54 2.51 -7.54
C LEU A 167 -15.59 3.63 -7.66
N TYR A 168 -15.67 4.51 -6.67
CA TYR A 168 -16.76 5.48 -6.49
C TYR A 168 -16.27 6.94 -6.43
N GLY A 169 -14.96 7.17 -6.46
CA GLY A 169 -14.38 8.50 -6.31
C GLY A 169 -14.74 9.12 -4.96
N PHE A 170 -15.24 10.36 -5.00
CA PHE A 170 -15.68 11.10 -3.81
C PHE A 170 -17.20 11.02 -3.58
N GLN A 171 -17.91 10.11 -4.25
CA GLN A 171 -19.36 9.99 -4.13
C GLN A 171 -19.76 9.70 -2.67
N GLY A 172 -20.57 10.60 -2.09
CA GLY A 172 -21.05 10.46 -0.71
C GLY A 172 -20.01 10.77 0.37
N VAL A 173 -18.77 11.14 0.01
CA VAL A 173 -17.71 11.48 0.97
C VAL A 173 -17.89 12.94 1.42
N PRO A 174 -18.12 13.20 2.72
CA PRO A 174 -18.22 14.56 3.24
C PRO A 174 -16.95 15.37 2.98
N VAL A 175 -17.09 16.60 2.49
CA VAL A 175 -15.95 17.49 2.17
C VAL A 175 -15.02 17.69 3.38
N CYS A 176 -15.59 17.76 4.58
CA CYS A 176 -14.82 17.88 5.82
C CYS A 176 -13.83 16.74 6.05
N ASN A 177 -14.04 15.55 5.46
CA ASN A 177 -13.17 14.39 5.64
C ASN A 177 -11.85 14.51 4.85
N TYR A 178 -11.80 15.34 3.80
CA TYR A 178 -10.62 15.45 2.94
C TYR A 178 -10.23 16.90 2.59
N LYS A 179 -10.98 17.90 3.05
CA LYS A 179 -10.68 19.32 2.77
C LYS A 179 -9.30 19.71 3.28
N ASP A 180 -9.05 19.45 4.56
CA ASP A 180 -7.86 19.88 5.30
C ASP A 180 -6.94 18.68 5.62
N LEU A 181 -6.97 17.66 4.78
CA LEU A 181 -6.17 16.44 4.94
C LEU A 181 -4.67 16.75 4.86
N GLU A 182 -3.90 16.21 5.79
CA GLU A 182 -2.44 16.29 5.76
C GLU A 182 -1.90 15.70 4.44
N TYR A 183 -0.93 16.39 3.84
CA TYR A 183 -0.32 15.99 2.56
C TYR A 183 -1.26 15.93 1.36
N LYS A 184 -2.47 16.52 1.44
CA LYS A 184 -3.44 16.51 0.34
C LYS A 184 -2.82 16.82 -1.03
N GLN A 185 -2.04 17.89 -1.16
CA GLN A 185 -1.42 18.24 -2.44
C GLN A 185 -0.46 17.14 -2.93
N ARG A 186 0.42 16.64 -2.05
CA ARG A 186 1.34 15.55 -2.38
C ARG A 186 0.61 14.27 -2.80
N LEU A 187 -0.53 13.97 -2.19
CA LEU A 187 -1.39 12.83 -2.54
C LEU A 187 -2.00 13.02 -3.94
N MET A 188 -2.51 14.22 -4.24
CA MET A 188 -3.04 14.56 -5.58
C MET A 188 -1.95 14.46 -6.65
N ASP A 189 -0.78 15.04 -6.41
CA ASP A 189 0.35 14.98 -7.35
C ASP A 189 0.78 13.52 -7.62
N CYS A 190 0.74 12.68 -6.57
CA CYS A 190 1.00 11.25 -6.72
C CYS A 190 -0.07 10.52 -7.53
N ALA A 191 -1.36 10.85 -7.30
CA ALA A 191 -2.46 10.25 -8.04
C ALA A 191 -2.36 10.60 -9.53
N ASP A 192 -2.12 11.86 -9.86
CA ASP A 192 -1.96 12.33 -11.24
C ASP A 192 -0.76 11.67 -11.93
N GLY A 193 0.38 11.57 -11.24
CA GLY A 193 1.58 10.91 -11.76
C GLY A 193 1.39 9.41 -12.01
N LEU A 194 0.74 8.70 -11.09
CA LEU A 194 0.42 7.28 -11.27
C LEU A 194 -0.60 7.08 -12.39
N TYR A 195 -1.61 7.93 -12.47
CA TYR A 195 -2.60 7.87 -13.54
C TYR A 195 -1.93 8.05 -14.90
N ALA A 196 -1.08 9.07 -15.08
CA ALA A 196 -0.33 9.28 -16.32
C ALA A 196 0.50 8.05 -16.72
N LEU A 197 1.18 7.40 -15.76
CA LEU A 197 1.97 6.20 -16.02
C LEU A 197 1.13 4.95 -16.34
N SER A 198 -0.12 4.89 -15.86
CA SER A 198 -1.03 3.77 -16.11
C SER A 198 -1.62 3.79 -17.53
N GLN A 199 -1.61 4.96 -18.20
CA GLN A 199 -2.13 5.13 -19.56
C GLN A 199 -1.12 4.76 -20.65
N ILE A 200 0.14 4.55 -20.27
CA ILE A 200 1.24 4.13 -21.15
C ILE A 200 1.22 2.61 -21.21
#